data_AF-A0A966Z6J1-F1
#
_entry.id   AF-A0A966Z6J1-F1
#
_cell.length_a   1.000
_cell.length_b   1.000
_cell.length_c   1.000
_cell.angle_alpha   90.00
_cell.angle_beta   90.00
_cell.angle_gamma   90.00
#
_symmetry.space_group_name_H-M   'P 1'
#
loop_
_entity.id
_entity.type
_entity.pdbx_description
1 polymer ?
#
loop_
_entity_poly.entity_id
_entity_poly.type
_entity_poly.pdbx_seq_one_letter_code
_entity_poly.pdbx_strand_id
1 'polypeptide(L)'
;MNAPINPPSLASQNPLLSFGRGIAQYDAVRPEQIAPAIEHLLGVCETAVTQAVDAKTPATWLDLVEPLEDATELLGRSWGV
;
A
#
# COMPACT_ATOMS: atom_id res chain seq x y z
N MET A 1 -27.22 -13.03 -11.60
CA MET A 1 -26.34 -11.93 -12.05
C MET A 1 -24.96 -12.26 -11.54
N ASN A 2 -24.06 -12.71 -12.42
CA ASN A 2 -22.69 -13.08 -12.04
C ASN A 2 -21.87 -11.79 -12.03
N ALA A 3 -21.34 -11.40 -10.86
CA ALA A 3 -20.42 -10.27 -10.75
C ALA A 3 -19.15 -10.57 -11.58
N PRO A 4 -18.56 -9.58 -12.26
CA PRO A 4 -17.30 -9.79 -12.97
C PRO A 4 -16.22 -10.17 -11.94
N ILE A 5 -15.59 -11.33 -12.15
CA ILE A 5 -14.39 -11.71 -11.39
C ILE A 5 -13.30 -10.72 -11.80
N ASN A 6 -13.04 -9.72 -10.95
CA ASN A 6 -11.86 -8.88 -11.13
C ASN A 6 -10.62 -9.78 -11.01
N PRO A 7 -9.68 -9.72 -11.97
CA PRO A 7 -8.43 -10.45 -11.82
C PRO A 7 -7.75 -9.98 -10.52
N PRO A 8 -7.14 -10.90 -9.75
CA PRO A 8 -6.54 -10.54 -8.48
C PRO A 8 -5.45 -9.49 -8.72
N SER A 9 -5.57 -8.33 -8.06
CA SER A 9 -4.57 -7.26 -8.13
C SER A 9 -3.25 -7.72 -7.52
N LEU A 10 -2.14 -7.05 -7.84
CA LEU A 10 -0.84 -7.28 -7.20
C LEU A 10 -0.96 -7.31 -5.67
N ALA A 11 -1.79 -6.42 -5.10
CA ALA A 11 -2.10 -6.35 -3.68
C ALA A 11 -2.72 -7.64 -3.10
N SER A 12 -3.47 -8.41 -3.91
CA SER A 12 -4.10 -9.67 -3.47
C SER A 12 -3.19 -10.89 -3.59
N GLN A 13 -2.10 -10.80 -4.36
CA GLN A 13 -1.22 -11.94 -4.66
C GLN A 13 0.17 -11.84 -4.02
N ASN A 14 0.58 -10.64 -3.59
CA ASN A 14 1.88 -10.43 -2.99
C ASN A 14 1.80 -10.57 -1.46
N PRO A 15 2.57 -11.48 -0.83
CA PRO A 15 2.55 -11.67 0.62
C PRO A 15 3.03 -10.44 1.38
N LEU A 16 3.75 -9.50 0.75
CA LEU A 16 4.14 -8.22 1.34
C LEU A 16 3.01 -7.18 1.33
N LEU A 17 1.90 -7.42 0.61
CA LEU A 17 0.79 -6.46 0.49
C LEU A 17 -0.53 -6.96 1.10
N SER A 18 -0.61 -8.24 1.46
CA SER A 18 -1.90 -8.93 1.71
C SER A 18 -2.21 -9.24 3.17
N PHE A 19 -1.35 -8.86 4.13
CA PHE A 19 -1.52 -9.25 5.54
C PHE A 19 -2.42 -8.31 6.38
N GLY A 20 -2.93 -7.20 5.82
CA GLY A 20 -3.92 -6.35 6.49
C GLY A 20 -3.50 -5.98 7.92
N ARG A 21 -4.34 -6.22 8.93
CA ARG A 21 -4.00 -6.01 10.36
C ARG A 21 -3.30 -7.21 11.03
N GLY A 22 -3.05 -8.29 10.29
CA GLY A 22 -2.38 -9.49 10.76
C GLY A 22 -0.85 -9.41 10.61
N ILE A 23 -0.20 -10.56 10.77
CA ILE A 23 1.23 -10.75 10.55
C ILE A 23 1.50 -11.17 9.10
N ALA A 24 2.69 -10.83 8.60
CA ALA A 24 3.13 -11.27 7.29
C ALA A 24 3.25 -12.81 7.24
N GLN A 25 2.94 -13.38 6.08
CA GLN A 25 3.17 -14.81 5.81
C GLN A 25 4.62 -15.01 5.39
N TYR A 26 5.53 -14.97 6.37
CA TYR A 26 6.99 -14.98 6.13
C TYR A 26 7.46 -16.18 5.29
N ASP A 27 6.81 -17.33 5.43
CA ASP A 27 7.10 -18.55 4.68
C ASP A 27 6.69 -18.48 3.20
N ALA A 28 5.78 -17.57 2.86
CA ALA A 28 5.30 -17.36 1.49
C ALA A 28 6.10 -16.31 0.72
N VAL A 29 6.92 -15.49 1.38
CA VAL A 29 7.72 -14.42 0.75
C VAL A 29 8.85 -15.03 -0.09
N ARG A 30 8.90 -14.62 -1.36
CA ARG A 30 9.97 -15.00 -2.30
C ARG A 30 10.72 -13.76 -2.80
N PRO A 31 12.02 -13.88 -3.13
CA PRO A 31 12.82 -12.74 -3.60
C PRO A 31 12.21 -11.99 -4.79
N GLU A 32 11.58 -12.72 -5.72
CA GLU A 32 10.99 -12.17 -6.94
C GLU A 32 9.76 -11.28 -6.65
N GLN A 33 9.18 -11.38 -5.46
CA GLN A 33 8.02 -10.61 -5.04
C GLN A 33 8.40 -9.28 -4.37
N ILE A 34 9.66 -9.10 -3.98
CA ILE A 34 10.11 -7.92 -3.22
C ILE A 34 10.04 -6.66 -4.08
N ALA A 35 10.75 -6.63 -5.21
CA ALA A 35 10.81 -5.43 -6.04
C ALA A 35 9.41 -4.96 -6.50
N PRO A 36 8.52 -5.83 -7.01
CA PRO A 36 7.17 -5.41 -7.38
C PRO A 36 6.33 -4.86 -6.21
N ALA A 37 6.49 -5.41 -4.99
CA ALA A 37 5.77 -4.90 -3.82
C ALA A 37 6.27 -3.52 -3.41
N ILE A 38 7.59 -3.36 -3.31
CA ILE A 38 8.20 -2.10 -2.87
C ILE A 38 7.96 -0.99 -3.89
N GLU A 39 8.09 -1.26 -5.18
CA GLU A 39 7.78 -0.29 -6.25
C GLU A 39 6.31 0.16 -6.18
N HIS A 40 5.38 -0.78 -5.95
CA HIS A 40 3.98 -0.45 -5.77
C HIS A 40 3.74 0.46 -4.56
N LEU A 41 4.33 0.12 -3.40
CA LEU A 41 4.18 0.89 -2.16
C LEU A 41 4.81 2.27 -2.28
N LEU A 42 5.98 2.38 -2.91
CA LEU A 42 6.61 3.67 -3.20
C LEU A 42 5.69 4.54 -4.07
N GLY A 43 5.08 3.99 -5.13
CA GLY A 43 4.12 4.74 -5.95
C GLY A 43 2.88 5.21 -5.18
N VAL A 44 2.40 4.41 -4.22
CA VAL A 44 1.32 4.82 -3.31
C VAL A 44 1.77 5.97 -2.39
N CYS A 45 2.96 5.87 -1.79
CA CYS A 45 3.53 6.95 -0.97
C CYS A 45 3.78 8.23 -1.77
N GLU A 46 4.32 8.14 -2.98
CA GLU A 46 4.53 9.29 -3.88
C GLU A 46 3.22 10.00 -4.22
N THR A 47 2.15 9.23 -4.48
CA THR A 47 0.82 9.77 -4.71
C THR A 47 0.29 10.50 -3.47
N ALA A 48 0.43 9.89 -2.28
CA ALA A 48 -0.01 10.50 -1.02
C ALA A 48 0.76 11.79 -0.69
N VAL A 49 2.09 11.80 -0.90
CA VAL A 49 2.92 13.00 -0.74
C VAL A 49 2.51 14.08 -1.73
N THR A 50 2.25 13.72 -2.99
CA THR A 50 1.79 14.67 -4.03
C THR A 50 0.48 15.33 -3.63
N GLN A 51 -0.48 14.55 -3.11
CA GLN A 51 -1.73 15.08 -2.57
C GLN A 51 -1.44 15.99 -1.36
N ALA A 52 -0.63 15.54 -0.41
CA ALA A 52 -0.35 16.28 0.82
C ALA A 52 0.27 17.67 0.58
N VAL A 53 1.06 17.83 -0.47
CA VAL A 53 1.70 19.12 -0.82
C VAL A 53 0.89 19.97 -1.81
N ASP A 54 -0.22 19.45 -2.35
CA ASP A 54 -1.10 20.25 -3.20
C ASP A 54 -1.78 21.35 -2.35
N ALA A 55 -1.66 22.60 -2.79
CA ALA A 55 -2.29 23.75 -2.14
C ALA A 55 -3.83 23.66 -2.06
N LYS A 56 -4.45 22.79 -2.86
CA LYS A 56 -5.89 22.51 -2.82
C LYS A 56 -6.28 21.50 -1.75
N THR A 57 -5.33 20.78 -1.17
CA THR A 57 -5.61 19.79 -0.12
C THR A 57 -6.00 20.51 1.17
N PRO A 58 -7.20 20.27 1.71
CA PRO A 58 -7.59 20.83 3.00
C PRO A 58 -6.61 20.37 4.10
N ALA A 59 -6.17 21.30 4.95
CA ALA A 59 -5.29 21.00 6.09
C ALA A 59 -6.09 20.39 7.26
N THR A 60 -6.81 19.30 7.00
CA THR A 60 -7.57 18.55 8.00
C THR A 60 -6.90 17.21 8.26
N TRP A 61 -7.28 16.56 9.37
CA TRP A 61 -6.82 15.21 9.65
C TRP A 61 -7.17 14.24 8.50
N LEU A 62 -8.44 14.22 8.07
CA LEU A 62 -8.98 13.27 7.10
C LEU A 62 -8.43 13.47 5.68
N ASP A 63 -8.10 14.72 5.31
CA ASP A 63 -7.71 15.04 3.95
C ASP A 63 -6.18 15.08 3.76
N LEU A 64 -5.41 15.34 4.83
CA LEU A 64 -3.96 15.51 4.77
C LEU A 64 -3.21 14.44 5.55
N VAL A 65 -3.47 14.33 6.86
CA VAL A 65 -2.63 13.52 7.76
C VAL A 65 -2.92 12.03 7.59
N GLU A 66 -4.18 11.64 7.69
CA GLU A 66 -4.60 10.24 7.64
C GLU A 66 -4.22 9.55 6.32
N PRO A 67 -4.47 10.13 5.13
CA PRO A 67 -4.08 9.48 3.86
C PRO A 67 -2.56 9.37 3.69
N LEU A 68 -1.80 10.34 4.21
CA LEU A 68 -0.34 10.31 4.16
C LEU A 68 0.23 9.26 5.12
N GLU A 69 -0.22 9.25 6.37
CA GLU A 69 0.20 8.25 7.36
C GLU A 69 -0.14 6.84 6.87
N ASP A 70 -1.38 6.59 6.45
CA ASP A 70 -1.81 5.27 5.95
C ASP A 70 -0.90 4.75 4.83
N ALA A 71 -0.57 5.59 3.85
CA ALA A 71 0.32 5.22 2.76
C ALA A 71 1.74 4.87 3.26
N THR A 72 2.31 5.70 4.13
CA THR A 72 3.68 5.50 4.65
C THR A 72 3.78 4.32 5.63
N GLU A 73 2.74 4.08 6.44
CA GLU A 73 2.65 2.94 7.35
C GLU A 73 2.58 1.61 6.58
N LEU A 74 1.84 1.56 5.45
CA LEU A 74 1.82 0.38 4.58
C LEU A 74 3.22 0.04 4.05
N LEU A 75 3.99 1.04 3.64
CA LEU A 75 5.37 0.84 3.22
C LEU A 75 6.25 0.39 4.38
N GLY A 76 6.20 1.10 5.52
CA GLY A 76 7.02 0.80 6.70
C GLY A 76 6.80 -0.62 7.22
N ARG A 77 5.54 -1.07 7.26
CA ARG A 77 5.20 -2.44 7.68
C ARG A 77 5.73 -3.50 6.72
N SER A 78 5.69 -3.24 5.43
CA SER A 78 6.20 -4.17 4.42
C SER A 78 7.73 -4.21 4.39
N TRP A 79 8.39 -3.10 4.73
CA TRP A 79 9.84 -2.98 4.82
C TRP A 79 10.45 -3.68 6.04
N GLY A 80 9.67 -3.80 7.13
CA GLY A 80 10.10 -4.49 8.35
C GLY A 80 10.00 -6.02 8.31
N VAL A 81 9.46 -6.59 7.24
CA VAL A 81 9.36 -8.04 7.00
C VAL A 81 10.68 -8.60 6.51
#